data_AF-A0A1X6WQC9-F1
#
_entry.id   AF-A0A1X6WQC9-F1
#
_cell.length_a   1.000
_cell.length_b   1.000
_cell.length_c   1.000
_cell.angle_alpha   90.00
_cell.angle_beta   90.00
_cell.angle_gamma   90.00
#
_symmetry.space_group_name_H-M   'P 1'
#
loop_
_entity.id
_entity.type
_entity.pdbx_description
1 polymer ?
#
loop_
_entity_poly.entity_id
_entity_poly.type
_entity_poly.pdbx_seq_one_letter_code
_entity_poly.pdbx_strand_id
1 'polypeptide(L)'
;MTEMDNLIKKIKEQMELSEQDQSSVATYSPTEKTMDRNDYPLYEKHPDLVRAPSGKKLADITLESVLANEVNTQDLRVTKETLKYQGEIAANSGRAAIQQNFARAAELTVIPDDRLLEMYGSLRPYRSSKQELLDLASELENKYQATITANFFREAANYYEKRKKLKGDN
;
A
#
# COMPACT_ATOMS: atom_id res chain seq x y z
N MET A 1 16.98 56.83 -13.86
CA MET A 1 16.47 55.66 -14.60
C MET A 1 17.66 54.74 -14.90
N THR A 2 18.23 54.11 -13.87
CA THR A 2 19.47 53.33 -14.03
C THR A 2 19.65 52.21 -12.99
N GLU A 3 18.85 52.16 -11.92
CA GLU A 3 18.93 51.05 -10.95
C GLU A 3 18.05 49.84 -11.31
N MET A 4 16.86 50.08 -11.88
CA MET A 4 15.96 49.00 -12.32
C MET A 4 16.52 48.25 -13.54
N ASP A 5 17.13 48.96 -14.48
CA ASP A 5 17.72 48.34 -15.68
C ASP A 5 18.97 47.52 -15.34
N ASN A 6 19.76 47.96 -14.35
CA ASN A 6 20.89 47.20 -13.83
C ASN A 6 20.44 45.93 -13.07
N LEU A 7 19.31 45.98 -12.37
CA LEU A 7 18.73 44.82 -11.71
C LEU A 7 18.21 43.79 -12.74
N ILE A 8 17.53 44.26 -13.79
CA ILE A 8 17.04 43.40 -14.88
C ILE A 8 18.21 42.77 -15.65
N LYS A 9 19.29 43.51 -15.88
CA LYS A 9 20.51 42.98 -16.51
C LYS A 9 21.17 41.91 -15.65
N LYS A 10 21.24 42.12 -14.33
CA LYS A 10 21.82 41.15 -13.38
C LYS A 10 20.99 39.88 -13.24
N ILE A 11 19.65 39.99 -13.33
CA ILE A 11 18.73 38.85 -13.36
C ILE A 11 18.89 38.06 -14.67
N LYS A 12 19.01 38.74 -15.82
CA LYS A 12 19.27 38.08 -17.12
C LYS A 12 20.63 37.37 -17.15
N GLU A 13 21.67 38.00 -16.62
CA GLU A 13 23.00 37.38 -16.50
C GLU A 13 22.97 36.17 -15.55
N GLN A 14 22.21 36.22 -14.44
CA GLN A 14 22.01 35.05 -13.57
C GLN A 14 21.21 33.91 -14.22
N MET A 15 20.29 34.21 -15.14
CA MET A 15 19.57 33.20 -15.92
C MET A 15 20.43 32.60 -17.04
N GLU A 16 21.24 33.40 -17.74
CA GLU A 16 22.14 32.89 -18.80
C GLU A 16 23.31 32.07 -18.23
N LEU A 17 23.80 32.39 -17.02
CA LEU A 17 24.84 31.63 -16.32
C LEU A 17 24.32 30.33 -15.68
N SER A 18 23.00 30.11 -15.65
CA SER A 18 22.38 28.85 -15.20
C SER A 18 21.98 27.91 -16.34
N GLU A 19 22.23 28.29 -17.60
CA GLU A 19 21.97 27.46 -18.79
C GLU A 19 23.20 26.67 -19.30
N GLN A 20 24.32 26.69 -18.59
CA GLN A 20 25.51 25.86 -18.90
C GLN A 20 25.92 24.97 -17.73
N ASP A 21 25.03 24.05 -17.34
CA ASP A 21 25.47 22.77 -16.80
C ASP A 21 24.53 21.66 -17.28
N GLN A 22 24.89 21.08 -18.44
CA GLN A 22 24.25 19.88 -18.97
C GLN A 22 24.67 18.69 -18.13
N SER A 23 23.89 18.40 -17.09
CA SER A 23 23.70 17.04 -16.59
C SER A 23 22.26 16.66 -16.87
N SER A 24 22.06 15.61 -17.66
CA SER A 24 20.76 15.06 -18.04
C SER A 24 19.93 14.70 -16.81
N VAL A 25 19.14 15.65 -16.30
CA VAL A 25 18.07 15.35 -15.35
C VAL A 25 16.93 14.80 -16.19
N ALA A 26 16.88 13.48 -16.30
CA ALA A 26 15.68 12.79 -16.72
C ALA A 26 14.55 13.32 -15.82
N THR A 27 13.62 14.06 -16.41
CA THR A 27 12.32 14.31 -15.81
C THR A 27 11.63 12.95 -15.69
N TYR A 28 11.87 12.27 -14.57
CA TYR A 28 11.12 11.10 -14.16
C TYR A 28 9.73 11.59 -13.78
N SER A 29 8.89 11.80 -14.78
CA SER A 29 7.45 11.67 -14.60
C SER A 29 7.24 10.19 -14.27
N PRO A 30 6.81 9.79 -13.07
CA PRO A 30 6.25 8.47 -12.91
C PRO A 30 4.90 8.53 -13.61
N THR A 31 4.88 8.33 -14.93
CA THR A 31 3.77 7.58 -15.49
C THR A 31 3.89 6.21 -14.85
N GLU A 32 3.34 6.05 -13.64
CA GLU A 32 3.17 4.74 -13.03
C GLU A 32 2.34 3.94 -14.01
N LYS A 33 3.02 3.11 -14.80
CA LYS A 33 2.37 2.20 -15.73
C LYS A 33 1.45 1.33 -14.88
N THR A 34 0.15 1.50 -15.06
CA THR A 34 -0.86 0.65 -14.42
C THR A 34 -0.76 -0.76 -15.01
N MET A 35 -0.78 -1.78 -14.16
CA MET A 35 -0.62 -3.16 -14.59
C MET A 35 -1.88 -3.69 -15.26
N ASP A 36 -1.73 -4.41 -16.37
CA ASP A 36 -2.85 -5.01 -17.10
C ASP A 36 -2.80 -6.54 -17.13
N ARG A 37 -3.74 -7.17 -17.85
CA ARG A 37 -3.80 -8.63 -17.99
C ARG A 37 -2.52 -9.21 -18.60
N ASN A 38 -1.84 -8.49 -19.47
CA ASN A 38 -0.62 -8.93 -20.15
C ASN A 38 0.59 -8.91 -19.22
N ASP A 39 0.56 -8.19 -18.10
CA ASP A 39 1.61 -8.18 -17.09
C ASP A 39 1.56 -9.40 -16.15
N TYR A 40 0.48 -10.21 -16.20
CA TYR A 40 0.36 -11.45 -15.44
C TYR A 40 0.90 -12.68 -16.20
N PRO A 41 1.56 -13.65 -15.53
CA PRO A 41 1.93 -13.68 -14.10
C PRO A 41 3.16 -12.81 -13.76
N LEU A 42 3.09 -12.09 -12.64
CA LEU A 42 4.16 -11.16 -12.22
C LEU A 42 5.52 -11.84 -11.99
N TYR A 43 5.56 -13.06 -11.43
CA TYR A 43 6.81 -13.75 -11.15
C TYR A 43 7.60 -14.12 -12.41
N GLU A 44 6.94 -14.21 -13.57
CA GLU A 44 7.55 -14.56 -14.84
C GLU A 44 7.83 -13.31 -15.68
N LYS A 45 6.87 -12.38 -15.73
CA LYS A 45 6.95 -11.21 -16.61
C LYS A 45 7.61 -9.99 -16.00
N HIS A 46 7.48 -9.83 -14.68
CA HIS A 46 8.02 -8.69 -13.91
C HIS A 46 8.61 -9.15 -12.56
N PRO A 47 9.57 -10.10 -12.56
CA PRO A 47 10.13 -10.68 -11.33
C PRO A 47 10.83 -9.63 -10.43
N ASP A 48 11.27 -8.52 -11.01
CA ASP A 48 11.90 -7.38 -10.34
C ASP A 48 10.94 -6.55 -9.48
N LEU A 49 9.63 -6.61 -9.78
CA LEU A 49 8.57 -5.98 -9.00
C LEU A 49 8.14 -6.80 -7.79
N VAL A 50 8.39 -8.12 -7.80
CA VAL A 50 8.02 -9.03 -6.71
C VAL A 50 9.18 -9.11 -5.71
N ARG A 51 8.97 -8.49 -4.54
CA ARG A 51 9.98 -8.40 -3.48
C ARG A 51 9.43 -8.82 -2.14
N ALA A 52 10.30 -9.37 -1.30
CA ALA A 52 10.06 -9.56 0.12
C ALA A 52 9.92 -8.20 0.83
N PRO A 53 9.32 -8.14 2.03
CA PRO A 53 9.27 -6.92 2.83
C PRO A 53 10.64 -6.35 3.19
N SER A 54 11.66 -7.20 3.30
CA SER A 54 13.06 -6.79 3.49
C SER A 54 13.73 -6.25 2.21
N GLY A 55 13.04 -6.28 1.08
CA GLY A 55 13.54 -5.84 -0.23
C GLY A 55 14.25 -6.92 -1.06
N LYS A 56 14.47 -8.12 -0.48
CA LYS A 56 15.04 -9.28 -1.19
C LYS A 56 14.22 -9.62 -2.43
N LYS A 57 14.91 -10.02 -3.49
CA LYS A 57 14.29 -10.46 -4.75
C LYS A 57 13.83 -11.90 -4.61
N LEU A 58 12.90 -12.31 -5.48
CA LEU A 58 12.47 -13.70 -5.55
C LEU A 58 13.64 -14.68 -5.78
N ALA A 59 14.63 -14.28 -6.58
CA ALA A 59 15.83 -15.09 -6.85
C ALA A 59 16.73 -15.31 -5.62
N ASP A 60 16.63 -14.45 -4.60
CA ASP A 60 17.40 -14.58 -3.36
C ASP A 60 16.75 -15.57 -2.39
N ILE A 61 15.53 -16.03 -2.68
CA ILE A 61 14.78 -17.00 -1.87
C ILE A 61 15.14 -18.40 -2.34
N THR A 62 16.27 -18.91 -1.85
CA THR A 62 16.79 -20.26 -2.15
C THR A 62 16.84 -21.12 -0.89
N LEU A 63 16.98 -22.44 -1.05
CA LEU A 63 17.13 -23.35 0.09
C LEU A 63 18.42 -23.04 0.86
N GLU A 64 19.49 -22.69 0.15
CA GLU A 64 20.78 -22.33 0.71
C GLU A 64 20.68 -21.08 1.58
N SER A 65 20.02 -20.02 1.09
CA SER A 65 19.83 -18.78 1.86
C SER A 65 18.93 -18.97 3.08
N VAL A 66 17.98 -19.92 3.04
CA VAL A 66 17.19 -20.31 4.23
C VAL A 66 18.07 -21.04 5.25
N LEU A 67 18.86 -22.03 4.81
CA LEU A 67 19.76 -22.78 5.69
C LEU A 67 20.85 -21.88 6.31
N ALA A 68 21.29 -20.86 5.58
CA ALA A 68 22.24 -19.85 6.05
C ALA A 68 21.61 -18.78 6.98
N ASN A 69 20.30 -18.84 7.24
CA ASN A 69 19.53 -17.82 7.98
C ASN A 69 19.55 -16.42 7.33
N GLU A 70 19.87 -16.32 6.03
CA GLU A 70 19.81 -15.07 5.27
C GLU A 70 18.38 -14.71 4.85
N VAL A 71 17.52 -15.72 4.70
CA VAL A 71 16.08 -15.60 4.43
C VAL A 71 15.32 -16.19 5.62
N ASN A 72 14.42 -15.40 6.19
CA ASN A 72 13.57 -15.83 7.30
C ASN A 72 12.08 -15.77 6.94
N THR A 73 11.20 -16.16 7.86
CA THR A 73 9.74 -16.22 7.63
C THR A 73 9.09 -14.87 7.33
N GLN A 74 9.68 -13.75 7.79
CA GLN A 74 9.20 -12.41 7.48
C GLN A 74 9.49 -12.03 6.02
N ASP A 75 10.53 -12.61 5.43
CA ASP A 75 10.87 -12.41 4.01
C ASP A 75 9.89 -13.14 3.08
N LEU A 76 9.19 -14.16 3.59
CA LEU A 76 8.22 -14.97 2.84
C LEU A 76 6.80 -14.38 2.87
N ARG A 77 6.66 -13.09 3.18
CA ARG A 77 5.38 -12.37 3.19
C ARG A 77 5.19 -11.56 1.91
N VAL A 78 3.93 -11.35 1.50
CA VAL A 78 3.59 -10.48 0.37
C VAL A 78 3.65 -9.01 0.76
N THR A 79 4.09 -8.15 -0.15
CA THR A 79 4.16 -6.70 0.07
C THR A 79 2.88 -5.97 -0.37
N LYS A 80 2.69 -4.76 0.18
CA LYS A 80 1.62 -3.84 -0.19
C LYS A 80 1.63 -3.56 -1.70
N GLU A 81 2.80 -3.35 -2.27
CA GLU A 81 3.02 -3.03 -3.68
C GLU A 81 2.60 -4.20 -4.58
N THR A 82 3.01 -5.42 -4.22
CA THR A 82 2.61 -6.64 -4.96
C THR A 82 1.10 -6.81 -4.97
N LEU A 83 0.41 -6.58 -3.84
CA LEU A 83 -1.05 -6.64 -3.78
C LEU A 83 -1.72 -5.54 -4.63
N LYS A 84 -1.16 -4.33 -4.68
CA LYS A 84 -1.63 -3.26 -5.57
C LYS A 84 -1.54 -3.66 -7.04
N TYR A 85 -0.39 -4.17 -7.48
CA TYR A 85 -0.21 -4.66 -8.86
C TYR A 85 -1.21 -5.75 -9.21
N GLN A 86 -1.41 -6.74 -8.32
CA GLN A 86 -2.43 -7.77 -8.52
C GLN A 86 -3.85 -7.18 -8.56
N GLY A 87 -4.12 -6.13 -7.80
CA GLY A 87 -5.36 -5.35 -7.86
C GLY A 87 -5.59 -4.68 -9.21
N GLU A 88 -4.58 -4.01 -9.76
CA GLU A 88 -4.65 -3.37 -11.08
C GLU A 88 -4.88 -4.40 -12.18
N ILE A 89 -4.13 -5.51 -12.18
CA ILE A 89 -4.31 -6.64 -13.11
C ILE A 89 -5.75 -7.16 -13.03
N ALA A 90 -6.28 -7.32 -11.81
CA ALA A 90 -7.65 -7.81 -11.60
C ALA A 90 -8.69 -6.83 -12.16
N ALA A 91 -8.55 -5.52 -11.89
CA ALA A 91 -9.44 -4.48 -12.39
C ALA A 91 -9.44 -4.44 -13.93
N ASN A 92 -8.25 -4.43 -14.53
CA ASN A 92 -8.05 -4.42 -15.99
C ASN A 92 -8.41 -5.76 -16.66
N SER A 93 -8.70 -6.79 -15.87
CA SER A 93 -9.30 -8.06 -16.30
C SER A 93 -10.82 -8.14 -16.04
N GLY A 94 -11.46 -7.02 -15.70
CA GLY A 94 -12.91 -6.94 -15.45
C GLY A 94 -13.36 -7.38 -14.05
N ARG A 95 -12.45 -7.43 -13.06
CA ARG A 95 -12.72 -7.92 -11.70
C ARG A 95 -12.50 -6.85 -10.64
N ALA A 96 -13.22 -5.73 -10.75
CA ALA A 96 -13.09 -4.57 -9.85
C ALA A 96 -13.31 -4.92 -8.35
N ALA A 97 -14.20 -5.85 -8.03
CA ALA A 97 -14.40 -6.30 -6.63
C ALA A 97 -13.13 -6.97 -6.05
N ILE A 98 -12.35 -7.68 -6.87
CA ILE A 98 -11.09 -8.29 -6.45
C ILE A 98 -10.03 -7.21 -6.21
N GLN A 99 -10.00 -6.15 -7.03
CA GLN A 99 -9.13 -5.00 -6.79
C GLN A 99 -9.41 -4.37 -5.41
N GLN A 100 -10.68 -4.15 -5.08
CA GLN A 100 -11.05 -3.60 -3.76
C GLN A 100 -10.63 -4.51 -2.62
N ASN A 101 -10.74 -5.83 -2.79
CA ASN A 101 -10.25 -6.79 -1.81
C ASN A 101 -8.72 -6.72 -1.66
N PHE A 102 -7.96 -6.67 -2.76
CA PHE A 102 -6.51 -6.53 -2.70
C PHE A 102 -6.07 -5.19 -2.12
N ALA A 103 -6.78 -4.10 -2.40
CA ALA A 103 -6.52 -2.79 -1.81
C ALA A 103 -6.66 -2.84 -0.28
N ARG A 104 -7.73 -3.47 0.22
CA ARG A 104 -7.91 -3.70 1.67
C ARG A 104 -6.83 -4.61 2.23
N ALA A 105 -6.52 -5.74 1.57
CA ALA A 105 -5.46 -6.65 2.00
C ALA A 105 -4.08 -5.96 2.07
N ALA A 106 -3.80 -5.03 1.15
CA ALA A 106 -2.56 -4.28 1.11
C ALA A 106 -2.38 -3.41 2.37
N GLU A 107 -3.44 -2.83 2.91
CA GLU A 107 -3.41 -2.11 4.20
C GLU A 107 -3.10 -3.03 5.38
N LEU A 108 -3.52 -4.30 5.32
CA LEU A 108 -3.36 -5.26 6.42
C LEU A 108 -1.94 -5.84 6.52
N THR A 109 -1.10 -5.66 5.51
CA THR A 109 0.26 -6.25 5.45
C THR A 109 1.18 -5.82 6.59
N VAL A 110 0.94 -4.64 7.17
CA VAL A 110 1.73 -4.08 8.28
C VAL A 110 1.20 -4.46 9.66
N ILE A 111 0.02 -5.10 9.72
CA ILE A 111 -0.61 -5.47 10.99
C ILE A 111 -0.05 -6.81 11.45
N PRO A 112 0.43 -6.92 12.70
CA PRO A 112 0.88 -8.19 13.26
C PRO A 112 -0.21 -9.28 13.21
N ASP A 113 0.19 -10.53 12.97
CA ASP A 113 -0.74 -11.64 12.72
C ASP A 113 -1.71 -11.89 13.89
N ASP A 114 -1.22 -11.79 15.13
CA ASP A 114 -2.01 -11.91 16.36
C ASP A 114 -3.06 -10.80 16.43
N ARG A 115 -2.67 -9.56 16.16
CA ARG A 115 -3.59 -8.42 16.14
C ARG A 115 -4.62 -8.54 15.03
N LEU A 116 -4.24 -9.06 13.87
CA LEU A 116 -5.14 -9.32 12.75
C LEU A 116 -6.20 -10.40 13.12
N LEU A 117 -5.80 -11.44 13.85
CA LEU A 117 -6.71 -12.46 14.36
C LEU A 117 -7.69 -11.91 15.41
N GLU A 118 -7.23 -11.02 16.29
CA GLU A 118 -8.09 -10.32 17.25
C GLU A 118 -9.13 -9.44 16.53
N MET A 119 -8.69 -8.68 15.52
CA MET A 119 -9.58 -7.86 14.68
C MET A 119 -10.64 -8.73 13.98
N TYR A 120 -10.24 -9.86 13.38
CA TYR A 120 -11.19 -10.83 12.83
C TYR A 120 -12.15 -11.36 13.90
N GLY A 121 -11.62 -11.70 15.09
CA GLY A 121 -12.40 -12.18 16.23
C GLY A 121 -13.50 -11.19 16.63
N SER A 122 -13.20 -9.90 16.66
CA SER A 122 -14.15 -8.84 17.02
C SER A 122 -15.34 -8.72 16.05
N LEU A 123 -15.12 -8.99 14.76
CA LEU A 123 -16.16 -8.98 13.74
C LEU A 123 -17.07 -10.21 13.79
N ARG A 124 -16.76 -11.25 14.58
CA ARG A 124 -17.67 -12.40 14.68
C ARG A 124 -18.92 -12.00 15.46
N PRO A 125 -20.09 -12.60 15.16
CA PRO A 125 -21.33 -12.29 15.85
C PRO A 125 -21.19 -12.35 17.38
N TYR A 126 -21.75 -11.35 18.05
CA TYR A 126 -21.86 -11.27 19.51
C TYR A 126 -20.54 -11.11 20.28
N ARG A 127 -19.44 -10.79 19.59
CA ARG A 127 -18.11 -10.63 20.22
C ARG A 127 -17.85 -9.23 20.72
N SER A 128 -18.31 -8.22 20.00
CA SER A 128 -17.98 -6.83 20.28
C SER A 128 -19.21 -5.96 20.43
N SER A 129 -19.10 -4.96 21.29
CA SER A 129 -19.97 -3.80 21.34
C SER A 129 -19.68 -2.88 20.17
N LYS A 130 -20.59 -1.92 19.92
CA LYS A 130 -20.40 -0.91 18.88
C LYS A 130 -19.14 -0.07 19.12
N GLN A 131 -18.91 0.35 20.37
CA GLN A 131 -17.74 1.17 20.71
C GLN A 131 -16.43 0.40 20.48
N GLU A 132 -16.35 -0.87 20.89
CA GLU A 132 -15.16 -1.71 20.65
C GLU A 132 -14.83 -1.80 19.14
N LEU A 133 -15.83 -1.89 18.26
CA LEU A 133 -15.60 -1.88 16.80
C LEU A 133 -15.15 -0.51 16.27
N LEU A 134 -15.66 0.59 16.83
CA LEU A 134 -15.26 1.95 16.45
C LEU A 134 -13.85 2.30 16.94
N ASP A 135 -13.45 1.79 18.09
CA ASP A 135 -12.10 1.93 18.63
C ASP A 135 -11.10 1.18 17.74
N LEU A 136 -11.43 -0.05 17.31
CA LEU A 136 -10.64 -0.81 16.35
C LEU A 136 -10.53 -0.12 14.99
N ALA A 137 -11.62 0.48 14.50
CA ALA A 137 -11.58 1.30 13.29
C ALA A 137 -10.63 2.49 13.43
N SER A 138 -10.64 3.13 14.60
CA SER A 138 -9.75 4.27 14.88
C SER A 138 -8.29 3.83 14.99
N GLU A 139 -8.01 2.65 15.54
CA GLU A 139 -6.66 2.06 15.51
C GLU A 139 -6.21 1.76 14.08
N LEU A 140 -7.06 1.11 13.28
CA LEU A 140 -6.77 0.79 11.88
C LEU A 140 -6.34 2.04 11.09
N GLU A 141 -7.11 3.12 11.22
CA GLU A 141 -6.82 4.37 10.52
C GLU A 141 -5.59 5.09 11.07
N ASN A 142 -5.51 5.29 12.39
CA ASN A 142 -4.48 6.15 12.97
C ASN A 142 -3.13 5.45 13.08
N LYS A 143 -3.11 4.17 13.47
CA LYS A 143 -1.87 3.43 13.74
C LYS A 143 -1.30 2.78 12.48
N TYR A 144 -2.15 2.18 11.64
CA TYR A 144 -1.72 1.42 10.47
C TYR A 144 -2.02 2.10 9.13
N GLN A 145 -2.66 3.28 9.15
CA GLN A 145 -3.07 4.00 7.93
C GLN A 145 -3.96 3.13 7.02
N ALA A 146 -4.76 2.26 7.64
CA ALA A 146 -5.65 1.30 7.00
C ALA A 146 -7.07 1.89 6.86
N THR A 147 -7.21 2.97 6.11
CA THR A 147 -8.45 3.75 5.99
C THR A 147 -9.61 2.95 5.38
N ILE A 148 -9.35 2.13 4.34
CA ILE A 148 -10.38 1.29 3.71
C ILE A 148 -10.91 0.28 4.73
N THR A 149 -10.01 -0.36 5.47
CA THR A 149 -10.35 -1.35 6.50
C THR A 149 -11.06 -0.69 7.69
N ALA A 150 -10.61 0.49 8.14
CA ALA A 150 -11.26 1.25 9.20
C ALA A 150 -12.72 1.56 8.85
N ASN A 151 -12.97 2.01 7.62
CA ASN A 151 -14.33 2.29 7.15
C ASN A 151 -15.19 1.01 7.08
N PHE A 152 -14.60 -0.13 6.72
CA PHE A 152 -15.29 -1.42 6.77
C PHE A 152 -15.72 -1.78 8.21
N PHE A 153 -14.89 -1.52 9.22
CA PHE A 153 -15.25 -1.73 10.63
C PHE A 153 -16.36 -0.76 11.10
N ARG A 154 -16.32 0.51 10.68
CA ARG A 154 -17.39 1.49 10.98
C ARG A 154 -18.72 1.07 10.37
N GLU A 155 -18.68 0.61 9.13
CA GLU A 155 -19.86 0.07 8.44
C GLU A 155 -20.41 -1.16 9.18
N ALA A 156 -19.54 -2.10 9.56
CA ALA A 156 -19.93 -3.26 10.34
C ALA A 156 -20.59 -2.86 11.67
N ALA A 157 -20.01 -1.91 12.41
CA ALA A 157 -20.57 -1.41 13.68
C ALA A 157 -22.00 -0.87 13.52
N ASN A 158 -22.26 -0.10 12.45
CA ASN A 158 -23.59 0.43 12.12
C ASN A 158 -24.59 -0.70 11.81
N TYR A 159 -24.20 -1.66 10.95
CA TYR A 159 -25.10 -2.76 10.62
C TYR A 159 -25.30 -3.75 11.76
N TYR A 160 -24.29 -3.97 12.62
CA TYR A 160 -24.42 -4.93 13.71
C TYR A 160 -25.41 -4.44 14.76
N GLU A 161 -25.44 -3.14 15.04
CA GLU A 161 -26.46 -2.50 15.87
C GLU A 161 -27.87 -2.71 15.26
N LYS A 162 -28.05 -2.41 13.97
CA LYS A 162 -29.34 -2.58 13.28
C LYS A 162 -29.81 -4.03 13.19
N ARG A 163 -28.88 -4.97 13.10
CA ARG A 163 -29.13 -6.39 12.81
C ARG A 163 -28.97 -7.29 14.03
N LYS A 164 -28.78 -6.71 15.22
CA LYS A 164 -28.63 -7.41 16.50
C LYS A 164 -27.51 -8.46 16.44
N LYS A 165 -26.29 -7.99 16.19
CA LYS A 165 -25.06 -8.82 16.13
C LYS A 165 -23.96 -8.34 17.07
N LEU A 166 -24.26 -7.37 17.93
CA LEU A 166 -23.33 -6.90 18.95
C LEU A 166 -23.34 -7.86 20.14
N LYS A 167 -22.33 -7.72 21.00
CA LYS A 167 -22.27 -8.43 22.29
C LYS A 167 -23.55 -8.17 23.10
N GLY A 168 -24.24 -9.23 23.49
CA GLY A 168 -25.52 -9.17 24.22
C GLY A 168 -26.78 -9.27 23.37
N ASP A 169 -26.66 -9.31 22.03
CA ASP A 169 -27.80 -9.48 21.10
C ASP A 169 -28.14 -10.96 20.78
N ASN A 170 -27.53 -11.90 21.49
CA ASN A 170 -27.63 -13.34 21.25
C ASN A 170 -28.86 -14.01 21.87
#